data_AF-A0A6B8RJX8-F1
#
_entry.id   AF-A0A6B8RJX8-F1
#
_cell.length_a   1.000
_cell.length_b   1.000
_cell.length_c   1.000
_cell.angle_alpha   90.00
_cell.angle_beta   90.00
_cell.angle_gamma   90.00
#
_symmetry.space_group_name_H-M   'P 1'
#
loop_
_entity.id
_entity.type
_entity.pdbx_description
1 polymer ?
#
loop_
_entity_poly.entity_id
_entity_poly.type
_entity_poly.pdbx_seq_one_letter_code
_entity_poly.pdbx_strand_id
1 'polypeptide(L)'
;MQELIRVGHISSIAPDKAAARVTFADKSEVVTLELPIIVRGSLAAKDYWMPEPNEPVLCLFLPNGSAQGFILGSFYSKNNPPPVVDETKRYISFPDGTSIEYDMATSTMNIVAVGEINIVATGNVNVIGDVIADGISLKHHIHTDVTTGSGNTGEPDGGA
;
A
#
# COMPACT_ATOMS: atom_id res chain seq x y z
N MET A 1 -28.70 -15.00 -22.21
CA MET A 1 -27.85 -13.84 -21.91
C MET A 1 -26.57 -14.39 -21.30
N GLN A 2 -25.39 -14.14 -21.87
CA GLN A 2 -24.14 -14.57 -21.23
C GLN A 2 -23.89 -13.66 -20.03
N GLU A 3 -23.68 -14.26 -18.86
CA GLU A 3 -23.37 -13.53 -17.61
C GLU A 3 -21.90 -13.12 -17.64
N LEU A 4 -21.63 -11.95 -18.22
CA LEU A 4 -20.28 -11.40 -18.40
C LEU A 4 -19.72 -10.75 -17.14
N ILE A 5 -20.55 -10.37 -16.18
CA ILE A 5 -20.14 -9.69 -14.96
C ILE A 5 -20.68 -10.46 -13.76
N ARG A 6 -19.82 -10.79 -12.79
CA ARG A 6 -20.22 -11.52 -11.57
C ARG A 6 -19.48 -11.02 -10.33
N VAL A 7 -20.13 -11.17 -9.18
CA VAL A 7 -19.51 -11.00 -7.88
C VAL A 7 -19.24 -12.38 -7.29
N GLY A 8 -18.06 -12.57 -6.71
CA GLY A 8 -17.71 -13.79 -5.98
C GLY A 8 -16.69 -13.49 -4.88
N HIS A 9 -16.16 -14.54 -4.26
CA HIS A 9 -15.15 -14.44 -3.22
C HIS A 9 -13.84 -15.10 -3.64
N ILE A 10 -12.70 -14.51 -3.28
CA ILE A 10 -11.39 -15.13 -3.53
C ILE A 10 -11.29 -16.45 -2.77
N SER A 11 -11.01 -17.55 -3.46
CA SER A 11 -10.80 -18.86 -2.84
C SER A 11 -9.32 -19.18 -2.64
N SER A 12 -8.46 -18.72 -3.55
CA SER A 12 -7.01 -18.88 -3.46
C SER A 12 -6.30 -17.85 -4.33
N ILE A 13 -5.07 -17.52 -3.97
CA ILE A 13 -4.23 -16.54 -4.66
C ILE A 13 -3.00 -17.20 -5.28
N ALA A 14 -2.53 -16.66 -6.41
CA ALA A 14 -1.30 -17.01 -7.10
C ALA A 14 -0.43 -15.74 -7.27
N PRO A 15 0.34 -15.35 -6.23
CA PRO A 15 1.15 -14.13 -6.22
C PRO A 15 2.16 -14.02 -7.37
N ASP A 16 2.73 -15.15 -7.80
CA ASP A 16 3.72 -15.23 -8.89
C ASP A 16 3.16 -14.81 -10.26
N LYS A 17 1.82 -14.83 -10.41
CA LYS A 17 1.12 -14.48 -11.65
C LYS A 17 0.21 -13.26 -11.52
N ALA A 18 0.15 -12.65 -10.34
CA ALA A 18 -0.87 -11.64 -10.00
C ALA A 18 -2.29 -12.10 -10.39
N ALA A 19 -2.62 -13.35 -10.02
CA ALA A 19 -3.88 -13.99 -10.37
C ALA A 19 -4.54 -14.64 -9.14
N ALA A 20 -5.84 -14.87 -9.19
CA ALA A 20 -6.56 -15.56 -8.12
C ALA A 20 -7.70 -16.40 -8.68
N ARG A 21 -8.19 -17.34 -7.87
CA ARG A 21 -9.42 -18.10 -8.15
C ARG A 21 -10.57 -17.52 -7.35
N VAL A 22 -11.77 -17.55 -7.93
CA VAL A 22 -12.98 -16.97 -7.36
C VAL A 22 -14.05 -18.06 -7.25
N THR A 23 -14.73 -18.11 -6.11
CA THR A 23 -15.90 -18.98 -5.88
C THR A 23 -17.18 -18.17 -6.05
N PHE A 24 -18.13 -18.73 -6.78
CA PHE A 24 -19.45 -18.16 -7.02
C PHE A 24 -20.53 -18.94 -6.28
N ALA A 25 -21.03 -18.36 -5.18
CA ALA A 25 -22.04 -19.00 -4.33
C ALA A 25 -23.39 -19.21 -5.06
N ASP A 26 -23.71 -18.36 -6.04
CA ASP A 26 -24.90 -18.44 -6.88
C ASP A 26 -24.86 -19.60 -7.90
N LYS A 27 -23.71 -20.28 -8.04
CA LYS A 27 -23.52 -21.39 -8.99
C LYS A 27 -23.00 -22.66 -8.34
N SER A 28 -23.65 -23.10 -7.25
CA SER A 28 -23.26 -24.34 -6.56
C SER A 28 -21.78 -24.36 -6.16
N GLU A 29 -21.26 -23.19 -5.76
CA GLU A 29 -19.86 -23.01 -5.36
C GLU A 29 -18.83 -23.33 -6.45
N VAL A 30 -19.18 -23.09 -7.72
CA VAL A 30 -18.22 -23.22 -8.84
C VAL A 30 -17.03 -22.30 -8.61
N VAL A 31 -15.83 -22.88 -8.75
CA VAL A 31 -14.54 -22.20 -8.66
C VAL A 31 -13.99 -21.93 -10.06
N THR A 32 -13.50 -20.72 -10.30
CA THR A 32 -12.89 -20.35 -11.58
C THR A 32 -11.52 -21.00 -11.78
N LEU A 33 -11.01 -20.90 -13.01
CA LEU A 33 -9.56 -20.96 -13.26
C LEU A 33 -8.86 -19.74 -12.61
N GLU A 34 -7.53 -19.71 -12.69
CA GLU A 34 -6.77 -18.51 -12.31
C GLU A 34 -7.16 -17.34 -13.23
N LEU A 35 -7.78 -16.33 -12.63
CA LEU A 35 -8.13 -15.09 -13.30
C LEU A 35 -7.07 -14.04 -12.95
N PRO A 36 -6.43 -13.40 -13.95
CA PRO A 36 -5.54 -12.27 -13.71
C PRO A 36 -6.28 -11.11 -13.02
N ILE A 37 -5.59 -10.43 -12.12
CA ILE A 37 -6.10 -9.25 -11.42
C ILE A 37 -5.69 -7.99 -12.17
N ILE A 38 -6.64 -7.09 -12.40
CA ILE A 38 -6.33 -5.78 -12.98
C ILE A 38 -5.56 -4.93 -11.96
N VAL A 39 -4.45 -4.35 -12.41
CA VAL A 39 -3.57 -3.49 -11.61
C VAL A 39 -3.49 -2.08 -12.22
N ARG A 40 -3.11 -1.07 -11.42
CA ARG A 40 -2.97 0.32 -11.90
C ARG A 40 -1.83 0.50 -12.92
N GLY A 41 -0.84 -0.39 -12.92
CA GLY A 41 0.25 -0.41 -13.91
C GLY A 41 0.99 -1.75 -13.88
N SER A 42 1.36 -2.26 -15.07
CA SER A 42 1.96 -3.61 -15.23
C SER A 42 3.27 -3.65 -16.02
N LEU A 43 3.67 -2.54 -16.66
CA LEU A 43 4.86 -2.47 -17.51
C LEU A 43 6.03 -1.79 -16.79
N ALA A 44 6.44 -0.58 -17.21
CA ALA A 44 7.58 0.12 -16.61
C ALA A 44 7.27 0.62 -15.19
N ALA A 45 6.09 1.22 -15.00
CA ALA A 45 5.54 1.53 -13.69
C ALA A 45 4.61 0.39 -13.27
N LYS A 46 4.98 -0.28 -12.18
CA LYS A 46 4.24 -1.43 -11.64
C LYS A 46 3.63 -1.08 -10.29
N ASP A 47 2.39 -1.46 -10.09
CA ASP A 47 1.69 -1.35 -8.82
C ASP A 47 1.14 -2.72 -8.44
N TYR A 48 1.76 -3.33 -7.44
CA TYR A 48 1.45 -4.69 -7.01
C TYR A 48 0.59 -4.67 -5.75
N TRP A 49 -0.55 -5.35 -5.84
CA TRP A 49 -1.51 -5.56 -4.78
C TRP A 49 -2.18 -6.90 -5.03
N MET A 50 -2.47 -7.65 -3.97
CA MET A 50 -3.22 -8.91 -4.04
C MET A 50 -4.38 -8.85 -3.05
N PRO A 51 -5.59 -9.25 -3.46
CA PRO A 51 -6.71 -9.41 -2.54
C PRO A 51 -6.48 -10.62 -1.63
N GLU A 52 -7.20 -10.67 -0.52
CA GLU A 52 -7.10 -11.74 0.47
C GLU A 52 -8.14 -12.87 0.21
N PRO A 53 -7.87 -14.11 0.65
CA PRO A 53 -8.89 -15.14 0.67
C PRO A 53 -10.17 -14.70 1.40
N ASN A 54 -11.32 -15.07 0.84
CA ASN A 54 -12.68 -14.67 1.23
C ASN A 54 -13.07 -13.22 0.89
N GLU A 55 -12.16 -12.39 0.35
CA GLU A 55 -12.49 -11.02 -0.04
C GLU A 55 -13.49 -11.00 -1.22
N PRO A 56 -14.55 -10.18 -1.16
CA PRO A 56 -15.51 -10.05 -2.26
C PRO A 56 -14.89 -9.29 -3.44
N VAL A 57 -15.03 -9.84 -4.65
CA VAL A 57 -14.45 -9.28 -5.87
C VAL A 57 -15.43 -9.27 -7.04
N LEU A 58 -15.27 -8.29 -7.92
CA LEU A 58 -15.98 -8.20 -9.19
C LEU A 58 -15.16 -8.84 -10.30
N CYS A 59 -15.77 -9.76 -11.03
CA CYS A 59 -15.17 -10.48 -12.15
C CYS A 59 -15.84 -10.07 -13.47
N LEU A 60 -15.03 -9.90 -14.51
CA LEU A 60 -15.46 -9.72 -15.89
C LEU A 60 -15.02 -10.94 -16.72
N PHE A 61 -15.97 -11.63 -17.35
CA PHE A 61 -15.76 -12.78 -18.21
C PHE A 61 -15.86 -12.39 -19.68
N LEU A 62 -15.01 -12.97 -20.52
CA LEU A 62 -15.02 -12.71 -21.96
C LEU A 62 -16.19 -13.45 -22.64
N PRO A 63 -16.85 -12.83 -23.64
CA PRO A 63 -18.00 -13.41 -24.35
C PRO A 63 -17.59 -14.48 -25.38
N ASN A 64 -16.54 -15.25 -25.10
CA ASN A 64 -15.97 -16.25 -26.01
C ASN A 64 -16.22 -17.70 -25.56
N GLY A 65 -16.99 -17.90 -24.49
CA GLY A 65 -17.37 -19.23 -23.98
C GLY A 65 -16.23 -20.00 -23.29
N SER A 66 -15.01 -19.46 -23.28
CA SER A 66 -13.94 -19.95 -22.42
C SER A 66 -14.12 -19.31 -21.04
N ALA A 67 -13.88 -20.02 -19.94
CA ALA A 67 -13.95 -19.47 -18.58
C ALA A 67 -12.86 -18.40 -18.28
N GLN A 68 -12.35 -17.73 -19.32
CA GLN A 68 -11.40 -16.64 -19.28
C GLN A 68 -12.09 -15.35 -18.84
N GLY A 69 -11.39 -14.59 -18.00
CA GLY A 69 -11.85 -13.34 -17.46
C GLY A 69 -10.77 -12.66 -16.66
N PHE A 70 -11.17 -11.58 -15.99
CA PHE A 70 -10.30 -10.77 -15.14
C PHE A 70 -11.01 -10.48 -13.84
N ILE A 71 -10.24 -10.37 -12.76
CA ILE A 71 -10.70 -9.78 -11.50
C ILE A 71 -10.47 -8.27 -11.61
N LEU A 72 -11.56 -7.50 -11.55
CA LEU A 72 -11.48 -6.04 -11.64
C LEU A 72 -11.00 -5.40 -10.34
N GLY A 73 -11.22 -6.07 -9.21
CA GLY A 73 -10.85 -5.62 -7.88
C GLY A 73 -11.91 -6.00 -6.85
N SER A 74 -11.66 -5.60 -5.60
CA SER A 74 -12.59 -5.72 -4.50
C SER A 74 -13.37 -4.43 -4.27
N PHE A 75 -14.38 -4.51 -3.40
CA PHE A 75 -15.21 -3.38 -3.03
C PHE A 75 -15.62 -3.47 -1.56
N TYR A 76 -15.81 -2.31 -0.94
CA TYR A 76 -16.26 -2.24 0.45
C TYR A 76 -17.68 -2.74 0.60
N SER A 77 -17.97 -3.34 1.76
CA SER A 77 -19.28 -3.85 2.13
C SER A 77 -19.67 -3.34 3.51
N LYS A 78 -20.91 -3.63 3.96
CA LYS A 78 -21.31 -3.33 5.35
C LYS A 78 -20.42 -4.00 6.39
N ASN A 79 -19.88 -5.19 6.07
CA ASN A 79 -19.01 -5.96 6.97
C ASN A 79 -17.54 -5.53 6.86
N ASN A 80 -17.15 -4.89 5.75
CA ASN A 80 -15.82 -4.33 5.54
C ASN A 80 -15.96 -2.92 4.94
N PRO A 81 -16.27 -1.91 5.77
CA PRO A 81 -16.47 -0.55 5.30
C PRO A 81 -15.14 0.12 4.92
N PRO A 82 -15.16 1.26 4.19
CA PRO A 82 -13.96 2.04 3.94
C PRO A 82 -13.25 2.43 5.25
N PRO A 83 -11.92 2.37 5.32
CA PRO A 83 -11.17 2.70 6.54
C PRO A 83 -11.15 4.21 6.83
N VAL A 84 -11.43 5.05 5.83
CA VAL A 84 -11.43 6.51 5.93
C VAL A 84 -12.69 7.06 5.26
N VAL A 85 -13.33 8.02 5.91
CA VAL A 85 -14.56 8.69 5.44
C VAL A 85 -14.31 10.19 5.22
N ASP A 86 -13.21 10.49 4.52
CA ASP A 86 -12.75 11.85 4.24
C ASP A 86 -12.29 11.92 2.78
N GLU A 87 -12.93 12.79 1.99
CA GLU A 87 -12.64 12.95 0.57
C GLU A 87 -11.27 13.59 0.29
N THR A 88 -10.70 14.26 1.29
CA THR A 88 -9.40 14.93 1.17
C THR A 88 -8.24 13.97 1.37
N LYS A 89 -8.51 12.72 1.75
CA LYS A 89 -7.49 11.75 2.14
C LYS A 89 -7.30 10.65 1.10
N ARG A 90 -6.03 10.35 0.82
CA ARG A 90 -5.61 9.10 0.18
C ARG A 90 -4.96 8.21 1.24
N TYR A 91 -5.49 7.00 1.43
CA TYR A 91 -5.10 6.14 2.54
C TYR A 91 -4.82 4.70 2.10
N ILE A 92 -3.79 4.09 2.67
CA ILE A 92 -3.43 2.67 2.54
C ILE A 92 -3.22 2.13 3.97
N SER A 93 -3.87 1.03 4.31
CA SER A 93 -3.68 0.32 5.59
C SER A 93 -3.29 -1.12 5.38
N PHE A 94 -2.54 -1.65 6.34
CA PHE A 94 -2.12 -3.04 6.40
C PHE A 94 -2.68 -3.71 7.68
N PRO A 95 -2.84 -5.05 7.70
CA PRO A 95 -3.44 -5.77 8.83
C PRO A 95 -2.68 -5.65 10.16
N ASP A 96 -1.39 -5.31 10.11
CA ASP A 96 -0.55 -5.11 11.30
C ASP A 96 -0.80 -3.74 11.98
N GLY A 97 -1.56 -2.85 11.34
CA GLY A 97 -1.79 -1.47 11.79
C GLY A 97 -0.88 -0.44 11.13
N THR A 98 0.05 -0.84 10.27
CA THR A 98 0.84 0.08 9.45
C THR A 98 -0.08 0.84 8.48
N SER A 99 0.16 2.13 8.28
CA SER A 99 -0.61 2.97 7.36
C SER A 99 0.23 4.03 6.64
N ILE A 100 -0.23 4.39 5.44
CA ILE A 100 0.29 5.47 4.61
C ILE A 100 -0.87 6.37 4.22
N GLU A 101 -0.82 7.63 4.65
CA GLU A 101 -1.85 8.64 4.39
C GLU A 101 -1.25 9.87 3.72
N TYR A 102 -1.96 10.42 2.74
CA TYR A 102 -1.76 11.79 2.28
C TYR A 102 -3.06 12.57 2.44
N ASP A 103 -3.02 13.64 3.22
CA ASP A 103 -4.11 14.57 3.43
C ASP A 103 -3.91 15.81 2.53
N MET A 104 -4.81 15.99 1.57
CA MET A 104 -4.78 17.08 0.61
C MET A 104 -5.19 18.43 1.22
N ALA A 105 -5.98 18.43 2.30
CA ALA A 105 -6.40 19.67 2.96
C ALA A 105 -5.24 20.31 3.71
N THR A 106 -4.40 19.49 4.36
CA THR A 106 -3.23 19.97 5.11
C THR A 106 -1.92 19.85 4.35
N SER A 107 -1.92 19.18 3.17
CA SER A 107 -0.71 18.81 2.41
C SER A 107 0.28 18.00 3.23
N THR A 108 -0.24 17.12 4.11
CA THR A 108 0.57 16.32 5.04
C THR A 108 0.65 14.87 4.58
N MET A 109 1.85 14.30 4.59
CA MET A 109 2.08 12.87 4.41
C MET A 109 2.39 12.23 5.76
N ASN A 110 1.64 11.19 6.12
CA ASN A 110 1.86 10.40 7.32
C ASN A 110 2.21 8.96 6.95
N ILE A 111 3.29 8.46 7.54
CA ILE A 111 3.68 7.04 7.48
C ILE A 111 3.76 6.58 8.94
N VAL A 112 2.84 5.70 9.34
CA VAL A 112 2.82 5.10 10.67
C VAL A 112 3.15 3.63 10.49
N ALA A 113 4.35 3.22 10.91
CA ALA A 113 4.79 1.84 10.83
C ALA A 113 4.82 1.19 12.20
N VAL A 114 4.29 -0.03 12.31
CA VAL A 114 4.44 -0.85 13.51
C VAL A 114 5.84 -1.47 13.58
N GLY A 115 6.43 -1.77 12.42
CA GLY A 115 7.81 -2.19 12.27
C GLY A 115 8.77 -1.07 11.87
N GLU A 116 9.92 -1.46 11.33
CA GLU A 116 10.95 -0.53 10.85
C GLU A 116 10.54 0.19 9.56
N ILE A 117 11.02 1.43 9.40
CA ILE A 117 10.99 2.16 8.12
C ILE A 117 12.42 2.24 7.59
N ASN A 118 12.69 1.54 6.49
CA ASN A 118 13.98 1.57 5.81
C ASN A 118 13.94 2.52 4.61
N ILE A 119 14.74 3.59 4.65
CA ILE A 119 14.90 4.56 3.54
C ILE A 119 16.31 4.41 2.97
N VAL A 120 16.42 3.87 1.76
CA VAL A 120 17.70 3.65 1.07
C VAL A 120 17.77 4.56 -0.15
N ALA A 121 18.75 5.47 -0.16
CA ALA A 121 19.04 6.35 -1.29
C ALA A 121 20.54 6.28 -1.62
N THR A 122 20.87 6.13 -2.92
CA THR A 122 22.27 6.21 -3.39
C THR A 122 22.77 7.65 -3.49
N GLY A 123 21.85 8.61 -3.43
CA GLY A 123 22.13 10.03 -3.24
C GLY A 123 21.56 10.52 -1.90
N ASN A 124 21.30 11.82 -1.80
CA ASN A 124 20.90 12.43 -0.54
C ASN A 124 19.41 12.24 -0.23
N VAL A 125 19.10 12.11 1.07
CA VAL A 125 17.76 12.38 1.63
C VAL A 125 17.74 13.84 2.07
N ASN A 126 17.03 14.70 1.32
CA ASN A 126 16.97 16.13 1.61
C ASN A 126 15.83 16.45 2.57
N VAL A 127 16.13 17.07 3.71
CA VAL A 127 15.14 17.55 4.68
C VAL A 127 15.36 19.04 4.93
N ILE A 128 14.38 19.87 4.55
CA ILE A 128 14.44 21.34 4.73
C ILE A 128 14.03 21.74 6.15
N GLY A 129 13.02 21.03 6.68
CA GLY A 129 12.53 21.16 8.05
C GLY A 129 13.55 20.71 9.08
N ASP A 130 13.12 20.65 10.34
CA ASP A 130 13.92 19.99 11.38
C ASP A 130 13.74 18.47 11.29
N VAL A 131 14.75 17.72 11.72
CA VAL A 131 14.66 16.28 11.94
C VAL A 131 14.51 16.07 13.43
N ILE A 132 13.38 15.50 13.84
CA ILE A 132 13.11 15.15 15.24
C ILE A 132 13.31 13.65 15.41
N ALA A 133 14.36 13.25 16.11
CA ALA A 133 14.68 11.85 16.40
C ALA A 133 14.52 11.59 17.90
N ASP A 134 13.59 10.71 18.28
CA ASP A 134 13.24 10.44 19.69
C ASP A 134 12.91 11.73 20.48
N GLY A 135 12.21 12.66 19.82
CA GLY A 135 11.89 13.98 20.40
C GLY A 135 13.04 14.99 20.40
N ILE A 136 14.24 14.61 19.93
CA ILE A 136 15.41 15.49 19.87
C ILE A 136 15.53 16.15 18.50
N SER A 137 15.62 17.48 18.50
CA SER A 137 15.82 18.32 17.32
C SER A 137 17.26 18.25 16.82
N LEU A 138 17.47 17.92 15.56
CA LEU A 138 18.81 17.98 14.97
C LEU A 138 19.31 19.44 14.84
N LYS A 139 18.42 20.41 14.61
CA LYS A 139 18.78 21.84 14.53
C LYS A 139 19.14 22.46 15.88
N HIS A 140 18.58 21.96 16.98
CA HIS A 140 18.63 22.61 18.29
C HIS A 140 19.13 21.72 19.43
N HIS A 141 19.56 20.49 19.17
CA HIS A 141 20.17 19.66 20.20
C HIS A 141 21.41 20.34 20.80
N ILE A 142 21.64 20.06 22.08
CA ILE A 142 22.79 20.57 22.82
C ILE A 142 23.65 19.40 23.27
N HIS A 143 24.96 19.63 23.35
CA HIS A 143 25.90 18.69 23.94
C HIS A 143 26.24 19.15 25.37
N THR A 144 26.23 18.21 26.31
CA THR A 144 26.68 18.46 27.69
C THR A 144 28.19 18.22 27.81
N ASP A 145 28.78 18.64 28.92
CA ASP A 145 30.18 18.34 29.27
C ASP A 145 31.23 18.88 28.28
N VAL A 146 30.86 19.94 27.57
CA VAL A 146 31.73 20.71 26.68
C VAL A 146 31.81 22.16 27.15
N THR A 147 32.98 22.78 27.01
CA THR A 147 33.15 24.23 27.18
C THR A 147 32.99 24.89 25.81
N THR A 148 32.14 25.92 25.71
CA THR A 148 31.95 26.66 24.46
C THR A 148 33.22 27.43 24.06
N GLY A 149 33.49 27.50 22.76
CA GLY A 149 34.64 28.18 22.18
C GLY A 149 34.27 28.90 20.89
N SER A 150 35.22 29.64 20.31
CA SER A 150 35.01 30.43 19.09
C SER A 150 35.31 29.68 17.78
N GLY A 151 35.85 28.45 17.85
CA GLY A 151 36.16 27.65 16.68
C GLY A 151 34.93 26.90 16.14
N ASN A 152 34.89 26.69 14.83
CA ASN A 152 33.97 25.76 14.20
C ASN A 152 34.58 24.34 14.25
N THR A 153 33.73 23.33 14.39
CA THR A 153 34.16 21.93 14.24
C THR A 153 34.54 21.66 12.78
N GLY A 154 35.31 20.59 12.56
CA GLY A 154 35.44 19.99 11.23
C GLY A 154 34.17 19.24 10.83
N GLU A 155 34.26 18.50 9.72
CA GLU A 155 33.25 17.52 9.34
C GLU A 155 33.13 16.42 10.42
N PRO A 156 31.93 15.87 10.67
CA PRO A 156 31.78 14.74 11.57
C PRO A 156 32.57 13.52 11.07
N ASP A 157 33.32 12.89 11.97
CA ASP A 157 33.99 11.62 11.66
C ASP A 157 32.94 10.52 11.38
N GLY A 158 32.99 9.92 10.19
CA GLY A 158 32.15 8.78 9.81
C GLY A 158 30.94 9.08 8.91
N GLY A 159 30.76 10.32 8.46
CA GLY A 159 29.74 10.67 7.45
C GLY A 159 30.26 10.45 6.02
N ALA A 160 30.21 9.22 5.53
CA ALA A 160 30.40 8.91 4.10
C ALA A 160 29.10 8.37 3.51
#